data_AF-A0A7Y3FPY6-F1
#
_entry.id   AF-A0A7Y3FPY6-F1
#
_cell.length_a   1.000
_cell.length_b   1.000
_cell.length_c   1.000
_cell.angle_alpha   90.00
_cell.angle_beta   90.00
_cell.angle_gamma   90.00
#
_symmetry.space_group_name_H-M   'P 1'
#
loop_
_entity.id
_entity.type
_entity.pdbx_description
1 polymer ?
#
loop_
_entity_poly.entity_id
_entity_poly.type
_entity_poly.pdbx_seq_one_letter_code
_entity_poly.pdbx_strand_id
1 'polypeptide(L)'
;MFVFTILAALSFGGASFATNMSVPGFVGDLFFAGKTSWFGMADHFVSNWMLPTGGLAITIAAGWFMTRDATESELVDDATPGWFNYGAWRFFIRFVAPAAIATIIVAVIFFGVDFS
;
A
#
# COMPACT_ATOMS: atom_id res chain seq x y z
N MET A 1 1.55 -1.81 -21.28
CA MET A 1 0.12 -2.16 -21.32
C MET A 1 -0.11 -3.53 -21.97
N PHE A 2 0.19 -3.74 -23.27
CA PHE A 2 -0.09 -5.01 -23.97
C PHE A 2 0.60 -6.27 -23.42
N VAL A 3 1.85 -6.19 -22.95
CA VAL A 3 2.55 -7.36 -22.38
C VAL A 3 1.92 -7.79 -21.05
N PHE A 4 1.57 -6.82 -20.19
CA PHE A 4 0.94 -7.11 -18.90
C PHE A 4 -0.47 -7.69 -19.05
N THR A 5 -1.25 -7.25 -20.06
CA THR A 5 -2.56 -7.84 -20.34
C THR A 5 -2.47 -9.24 -20.92
N ILE A 6 -1.47 -9.53 -21.77
CA ILE A 6 -1.20 -10.90 -22.26
C ILE A 6 -0.80 -11.82 -21.10
N LEU A 7 0.09 -11.37 -20.21
CA LEU A 7 0.49 -12.13 -19.04
C LEU A 7 -0.68 -12.36 -18.07
N ALA A 8 -1.55 -11.37 -17.88
CA ALA A 8 -2.78 -11.53 -17.11
C ALA A 8 -3.71 -12.59 -17.74
N ALA A 9 -3.95 -12.52 -19.04
CA ALA A 9 -4.78 -13.50 -19.75
C ALA A 9 -4.20 -14.93 -19.67
N LEU A 10 -2.87 -15.07 -19.77
CA LEU A 10 -2.18 -16.34 -19.60
C LEU A 10 -2.27 -16.88 -18.16
N SER A 11 -2.26 -16.00 -17.16
CA SER A 11 -2.39 -16.32 -15.73
C SER A 11 -3.82 -16.75 -15.34
N PHE A 12 -4.84 -16.29 -16.08
CA PHE A 12 -6.25 -16.60 -15.80
C PHE A 12 -6.85 -17.70 -16.70
N GLY A 13 -6.19 -18.12 -17.79
CA GLY A 13 -6.74 -19.18 -18.65
C GLY A 13 -5.81 -19.86 -19.65
N GLY A 14 -4.58 -19.38 -19.87
CA GLY A 14 -3.72 -19.87 -20.97
C GLY A 14 -2.60 -20.83 -20.57
N ALA A 15 -2.13 -20.80 -19.32
CA ALA A 15 -1.04 -21.65 -18.86
C ALA A 15 -1.39 -22.31 -17.51
N SER A 16 -1.52 -23.65 -17.52
CA SER A 16 -1.87 -24.44 -16.32
C SER A 16 -0.88 -24.24 -15.17
N PHE A 17 0.38 -23.91 -15.49
CA PHE A 17 1.40 -23.57 -14.50
C PHE A 17 1.09 -22.26 -13.77
N ALA A 18 0.65 -21.20 -14.46
CA ALA A 18 0.40 -19.89 -13.84
C ALA A 18 -0.97 -19.80 -13.15
N THR A 19 -1.90 -20.70 -13.53
CA THR A 19 -3.30 -20.70 -13.06
C THR A 19 -3.52 -21.58 -11.82
N ASN A 20 -2.64 -22.56 -11.56
CA ASN A 20 -2.73 -23.50 -10.42
C ASN A 20 -1.60 -23.31 -9.39
N MET A 21 -0.94 -22.16 -9.42
CA MET A 21 0.05 -21.80 -8.40
C MET A 21 -0.68 -21.34 -7.14
N SER A 22 -0.86 -22.27 -6.20
CA SER A 22 -1.27 -21.94 -4.84
C SER A 22 -0.11 -22.21 -3.89
N VAL A 23 0.01 -21.39 -2.86
CA VAL A 23 0.87 -21.67 -1.71
C VAL A 23 -0.03 -22.30 -0.65
N PRO A 24 -0.05 -23.63 -0.48
CA PRO A 24 -0.89 -24.25 0.52
C PRO A 24 -0.34 -24.01 1.94
N GLY A 25 -1.23 -23.77 2.90
CA GLY A 25 -0.94 -23.63 4.32
C GLY A 25 -1.05 -22.20 4.85
N PHE A 26 -0.86 -22.05 6.16
CA PHE A 26 -1.09 -20.80 6.90
C PHE A 26 -0.40 -19.57 6.28
N VAL A 27 0.81 -19.72 5.76
CA VAL A 27 1.54 -18.62 5.10
C VAL A 27 0.85 -18.19 3.80
N GLY A 28 0.34 -19.13 3.02
CA GLY A 28 -0.39 -18.82 1.79
C GLY A 28 -1.74 -18.18 2.05
N ASP A 29 -2.45 -18.64 3.08
CA ASP A 29 -3.71 -18.05 3.50
C ASP A 29 -3.51 -16.62 4.02
N LEU A 30 -2.43 -16.37 4.77
CA LEU A 30 -2.11 -15.06 5.33
C LEU A 30 -1.63 -14.05 4.27
N PHE A 31 -0.74 -14.46 3.35
CA PHE A 31 -0.13 -13.53 2.40
C PHE A 31 -0.87 -13.40 1.07
N PHE A 32 -1.64 -14.42 0.68
CA PHE A 32 -2.25 -14.52 -0.65
C PHE A 32 -3.74 -14.89 -0.62
N ALA A 33 -4.37 -14.99 0.55
CA ALA A 33 -5.78 -15.34 0.74
C ALA A 33 -6.24 -16.58 -0.05
N GLY A 34 -5.33 -17.55 -0.23
CA GLY A 34 -5.61 -18.78 -0.99
C GLY A 34 -5.80 -18.59 -2.50
N LYS A 35 -5.42 -17.43 -3.08
CA LYS A 35 -5.49 -17.21 -4.54
C LYS A 35 -4.56 -18.18 -5.28
N THR A 36 -5.06 -18.76 -6.37
CA THR A 36 -4.39 -19.84 -7.11
C THR A 36 -3.68 -19.39 -8.40
N SER A 37 -3.87 -18.12 -8.78
CA SER A 37 -3.26 -17.54 -9.98
C SER A 37 -2.07 -16.66 -9.60
N TRP A 38 -0.97 -16.75 -10.35
CA TRP A 38 0.21 -15.90 -10.13
C TRP A 38 -0.13 -14.41 -10.06
N PHE A 39 -0.93 -13.91 -11.01
CA PHE A 39 -1.35 -12.52 -11.02
C PHE A 39 -2.26 -12.18 -9.83
N GLY A 40 -3.16 -13.08 -9.45
CA GLY A 40 -4.02 -12.88 -8.27
C GLY A 40 -3.23 -12.82 -6.97
N MET A 41 -2.21 -13.66 -6.81
CA MET A 41 -1.30 -13.61 -5.67
C MET A 41 -0.48 -12.31 -5.65
N ALA A 42 0.03 -11.89 -6.82
CA ALA A 42 0.80 -10.65 -6.94
C ALA A 42 -0.06 -9.42 -6.58
N ASP A 43 -1.30 -9.38 -7.08
CA ASP A 43 -2.24 -8.29 -6.81
C ASP A 43 -2.63 -8.24 -5.32
N HIS A 44 -2.92 -9.40 -4.71
CA HIS A 44 -3.17 -9.50 -3.27
C HIS A 44 -1.98 -9.01 -2.44
N PHE A 45 -0.78 -9.44 -2.80
CA PHE A 45 0.43 -9.04 -2.10
C PHE A 45 0.67 -7.53 -2.21
N VAL A 46 0.50 -6.96 -3.40
CA VAL A 46 0.68 -5.52 -3.60
C VAL A 46 -0.37 -4.72 -2.84
N SER A 47 -1.64 -5.04 -3.03
CA SER A 47 -2.75 -4.25 -2.49
C SER A 47 -2.89 -4.36 -0.97
N ASN A 48 -2.68 -5.55 -0.40
CA ASN A 48 -2.86 -5.78 1.04
C ASN A 48 -1.59 -5.59 1.87
N TRP A 49 -0.40 -5.78 1.28
CA TRP A 49 0.87 -5.67 2.01
C TRP A 49 1.73 -4.51 1.54
N MET A 50 2.01 -4.38 0.24
CA MET A 50 2.91 -3.33 -0.24
C MET A 50 2.33 -1.92 -0.12
N LEU A 51 1.03 -1.72 -0.40
CA LEU A 51 0.41 -0.41 -0.29
C LEU A 51 0.39 0.11 1.16
N PRO A 52 -0.08 -0.65 2.17
CA PRO A 52 -0.08 -0.16 3.54
C PRO A 52 1.34 0.01 4.10
N THR A 53 2.25 -0.92 3.84
CA THR A 53 3.64 -0.82 4.32
C THR A 53 4.41 0.32 3.65
N GLY A 54 4.23 0.51 2.33
CA GLY A 54 4.79 1.63 1.58
C GLY A 54 4.26 2.97 2.08
N GLY A 55 2.95 3.07 2.31
CA GLY A 55 2.34 4.25 2.92
C GLY A 55 2.91 4.53 4.32
N LEU A 56 3.08 3.50 5.15
CA LEU A 56 3.64 3.65 6.49
C LEU A 56 5.08 4.18 6.42
N ALA A 57 5.90 3.61 5.54
CA ALA A 57 7.28 4.07 5.34
C ALA A 57 7.33 5.54 4.90
N ILE A 58 6.45 5.95 3.97
CA ILE A 58 6.36 7.35 3.52
C ILE A 58 5.96 8.27 4.67
N THR A 59 4.93 7.92 5.45
CA THR A 59 4.48 8.78 6.56
C THR A 59 5.53 8.90 7.67
N ILE A 60 6.30 7.83 7.94
CA ILE A 60 7.43 7.88 8.87
C ILE A 60 8.54 8.77 8.32
N ALA A 61 8.91 8.60 7.05
CA ALA A 61 9.94 9.41 6.40
C ALA A 61 9.56 10.91 6.38
N ALA A 62 8.36 11.23 5.90
CA ALA A 62 7.87 12.61 5.82
C ALA A 62 7.62 13.24 7.20
N GLY A 63 7.12 12.47 8.18
CA GLY A 63 6.76 12.99 9.50
C GLY A 63 7.91 13.12 10.50
N TRP A 64 8.94 12.28 10.38
CA TRP A 64 10.04 12.21 11.36
C TRP A 64 11.43 12.37 10.76
N PHE A 65 11.69 11.97 9.52
CA PHE A 65 13.02 12.10 8.92
C PHE A 65 13.22 13.43 8.19
N MET A 66 12.20 13.97 7.52
CA MET A 66 12.31 15.26 6.84
C MET A 66 12.37 16.43 7.85
N THR A 67 13.24 17.40 7.56
CA THR A 67 13.38 18.60 8.38
C THR A 67 12.19 19.54 8.19
N ARG A 68 11.94 20.37 9.20
CA ARG A 68 10.91 21.39 9.15
C ARG A 68 11.11 22.30 7.93
N ASP A 69 12.31 22.85 7.84
CA ASP A 69 12.63 23.89 6.86
C ASP A 69 12.45 23.38 5.44
N ALA A 70 12.86 22.15 5.14
CA ALA A 70 12.70 21.54 3.82
C ALA A 70 11.24 21.25 3.45
N THR A 71 10.39 20.94 4.42
CA THR A 71 8.95 20.68 4.14
C THR A 71 8.15 21.98 4.11
N GLU A 72 8.49 22.95 4.95
CA GLU A 72 7.83 24.25 5.00
C GLU A 72 8.14 25.07 3.73
N SER A 73 9.37 25.04 3.22
CA SER A 73 9.73 25.75 1.98
C SER A 73 9.06 25.19 0.71
N GLU A 74 8.71 23.91 0.71
CA GLU A 74 8.03 23.25 -0.42
C GLU A 74 6.51 23.41 -0.34
N LEU A 75 5.95 23.53 0.86
CA LEU A 75 4.50 23.59 1.10
C LEU A 75 3.97 25.01 1.29
N VAL A 76 4.85 25.96 1.64
CA VAL A 76 4.51 27.36 1.88
C VAL A 76 5.28 28.21 0.87
N ASP A 77 4.56 28.75 -0.10
CA ASP A 77 5.02 29.72 -1.09
C ASP A 77 4.04 30.92 -1.19
N ASP A 78 4.33 31.91 -2.03
CA ASP A 78 3.46 33.08 -2.23
C ASP A 78 2.06 32.70 -2.76
N ALA A 79 1.90 31.50 -3.32
CA ALA A 79 0.61 30.97 -3.78
C ALA A 79 -0.18 30.19 -2.70
N THR A 80 0.33 30.09 -1.47
CA THR A 80 -0.34 29.28 -0.43
C THR A 80 -1.66 29.91 -0.01
N PRO A 81 -2.77 29.16 -0.01
CA PRO A 81 -4.05 29.69 0.46
C PRO A 81 -3.96 30.13 1.92
N GLY A 82 -4.53 31.29 2.27
CA GLY A 82 -4.49 31.83 3.64
C GLY A 82 -5.17 30.96 4.71
N TRP A 83 -5.87 29.89 4.33
CA TRP A 83 -6.44 28.90 5.24
C TRP A 83 -5.47 27.74 5.56
N PHE A 84 -4.37 27.60 4.83
CA PHE A 84 -3.41 26.52 5.04
C PHE A 84 -2.60 26.76 6.31
N ASN A 85 -2.55 25.76 7.19
CA ASN A 85 -1.77 25.80 8.42
C ASN A 85 -0.74 24.66 8.42
N TYR A 86 0.53 25.03 8.28
CA TYR A 86 1.65 24.08 8.29
C TYR A 86 1.71 23.26 9.58
N GLY A 87 1.42 23.87 10.74
CA GLY A 87 1.39 23.18 12.03
C GLY A 87 0.33 22.08 12.08
N ALA A 88 -0.86 22.35 11.54
CA ALA A 88 -1.91 21.35 11.40
C ALA A 88 -1.47 20.23 10.46
N TRP A 89 -1.00 20.57 9.26
CA TRP A 89 -0.49 19.58 8.29
C TRP A 89 0.57 18.65 8.91
N ARG A 90 1.53 19.22 9.65
CA ARG A 90 2.59 18.45 10.28
C ARG A 90 2.08 17.52 11.38
N PHE A 91 1.06 17.94 12.13
CA PHE A 91 0.38 17.07 13.10
C PHE A 91 -0.30 15.88 12.40
N PHE A 92 -1.00 16.14 11.28
CA PHE A 92 -1.64 15.07 10.50
C PHE A 92 -0.62 14.06 9.96
N ILE A 93 0.49 14.52 9.36
CA ILE A 93 1.51 13.63 8.81
C ILE A 93 2.27 12.85 9.90
N ARG A 94 2.47 13.44 11.08
CA ARG A 94 3.21 12.79 12.17
C ARG A 94 2.36 11.89 13.07
N PHE A 95 1.04 12.07 13.12
CA PHE A 95 0.21 11.28 14.05
C PHE A 95 -0.97 10.62 13.35
N VAL A 96 -1.72 11.37 12.55
CA VAL A 96 -2.98 10.88 11.97
C VAL A 96 -2.72 9.89 10.83
N ALA A 97 -1.86 10.24 9.88
CA ALA A 97 -1.57 9.38 8.73
C ALA A 97 -0.89 8.05 9.13
N PRO A 98 0.14 8.03 10.00
CA PRO A 98 0.73 6.79 10.50
C PRO A 98 -0.29 5.93 11.26
N ALA A 99 -1.15 6.54 12.09
CA ALA A 99 -2.17 5.80 12.84
C ALA A 99 -3.25 5.19 11.93
N ALA A 100 -3.68 5.92 10.90
CA ALA A 100 -4.63 5.41 9.91
C ALA A 100 -4.07 4.18 9.18
N ILE A 101 -2.80 4.25 8.75
CA ILE A 101 -2.15 3.15 8.05
C ILE A 101 -1.88 1.97 8.98
N ALA A 102 -1.47 2.21 10.23
CA ALA A 102 -1.34 1.16 11.23
C ALA A 102 -2.67 0.43 11.45
N THR A 103 -3.80 1.15 11.45
CA THR A 103 -5.14 0.55 11.57
C THR A 103 -5.47 -0.33 10.37
N ILE A 104 -5.08 0.07 9.15
CA ILE A 104 -5.24 -0.76 7.94
C ILE A 104 -4.41 -2.05 8.05
N ILE A 105 -3.15 -1.96 8.49
CA ILE A 105 -2.29 -3.15 8.67
C ILE A 105 -2.89 -4.10 9.71
N VAL A 106 -3.37 -3.58 10.84
CA VAL A 106 -4.08 -4.38 11.85
C VAL A 106 -5.32 -5.03 11.25
N ALA A 107 -6.08 -4.31 10.41
CA ALA A 107 -7.26 -4.88 9.79
C ALA A 107 -6.96 -6.03 8.82
N VAL A 108 -5.91 -5.92 8.02
CA VAL A 108 -5.44 -7.00 7.13
C VAL A 108 -5.03 -8.22 7.95
N ILE A 109 -4.26 -8.04 9.03
CA ILE A 109 -3.74 -9.15 9.84
C ILE A 109 -4.82 -9.85 10.66
N PHE A 110 -5.72 -9.10 11.32
CA PHE A 110 -6.67 -9.66 12.28
C PHE A 110 -8.03 -10.00 11.69
N PHE A 111 -8.50 -9.22 10.72
CA PHE A 111 -9.82 -9.43 10.10
C PHE A 111 -9.72 -10.12 8.74
N GLY A 112 -8.52 -10.36 8.21
CA GLY A 112 -8.33 -11.01 6.91
C GLY A 112 -8.98 -10.24 5.77
N VAL A 113 -9.00 -8.90 5.87
CA VAL A 113 -9.62 -8.05 4.84
C VAL A 113 -8.77 -8.13 3.57
N ASP A 114 -9.41 -8.51 2.46
CA ASP A 114 -8.80 -8.55 1.14
C ASP A 114 -9.24 -7.32 0.33
N PHE A 115 -8.27 -6.51 -0.11
CA PHE A 115 -8.44 -5.32 -0.94
C PHE A 115 -8.14 -5.57 -2.44
N SER A 116 -7.89 -6.82 -2.84
CA SER A 116 -7.56 -7.22 -4.22
C SER A 116 -8.66 -7.98 -4.95
#